data_AF-A0A377TSG6-F1
#
_entry.id   AF-A0A377TSG6-F1
#
_cell.length_a   1.000
_cell.length_b   1.000
_cell.length_c   1.000
_cell.angle_alpha   90.00
_cell.angle_beta   90.00
_cell.angle_gamma   90.00
#
_symmetry.space_group_name_H-M   'P 1'
#
loop_
_entity.id
_entity.type
_entity.pdbx_description
1 polymer ?
#
loop_
_entity_poly.entity_id
_entity_poly.type
_entity_poly.pdbx_seq_one_letter_code
_entity_poly.pdbx_strand_id
1 'polypeptide(L)'
;MELPKDQAVELMPYDTVTVQGFYRSQPEVNDAITKAAKAKGAYAFFIVRQVDANQGGNQRITAYIYKKDAEKRVLQSPDAIPADSEAGRAALAKGGEAAKNVEIPGVATTAAVGSGTGVGRFFETQSSKGGRYTVTLPNGTKVEEVNKVTAAQMVPFDNIQFTGNYGNMTEISYQTAKRAAKKGAKYYHITRQWQERGGNITISADLYK
;
A
#
# COMPACT_ATOMS: atom_id res chain seq x y z
N MET A 1 -11.90 2.42 -24.15
CA MET A 1 -12.21 3.73 -23.57
C MET A 1 -11.35 3.95 -22.33
N GLU A 2 -11.08 5.19 -21.94
CA GLU A 2 -10.40 5.47 -20.67
C GLU A 2 -11.40 5.30 -19.51
N LEU A 3 -11.00 4.62 -18.43
CA LEU A 3 -11.77 4.51 -17.20
C LEU A 3 -11.47 5.70 -16.28
N PRO A 4 -12.45 6.18 -15.52
CA PRO A 4 -12.17 7.05 -14.39
C PRO A 4 -11.47 6.24 -13.28
N LYS A 5 -10.72 6.94 -12.43
CA LYS A 5 -9.86 6.32 -11.40
C LYS A 5 -10.65 5.39 -10.47
N ASP A 6 -11.78 5.85 -9.95
CA ASP A 6 -12.68 5.12 -9.05
C ASP A 6 -13.19 3.79 -9.64
N GLN A 7 -13.35 3.70 -10.96
CA GLN A 7 -13.69 2.44 -11.63
C GLN A 7 -12.44 1.57 -11.90
N ALA A 8 -11.33 2.20 -12.31
CA ALA A 8 -10.10 1.49 -12.63
C ALA A 8 -9.48 0.77 -11.42
N VAL A 9 -9.71 1.29 -10.21
CA VAL A 9 -9.22 0.69 -8.95
C VAL A 9 -9.98 -0.57 -8.58
N GLU A 10 -11.26 -0.67 -8.96
CA GLU A 10 -12.11 -1.80 -8.66
C GLU A 10 -11.93 -2.96 -9.64
N LEU A 11 -11.16 -2.81 -10.71
CA LEU A 11 -11.04 -3.81 -11.77
C LEU A 11 -9.62 -4.36 -11.86
N MET A 12 -9.50 -5.66 -12.13
CA MET A 12 -8.20 -6.30 -12.31
C MET A 12 -7.71 -6.08 -13.75
N PRO A 13 -6.59 -5.38 -13.96
CA PRO A 13 -6.01 -5.29 -15.29
C PRO A 13 -5.35 -6.62 -15.64
N TYR A 14 -5.51 -7.04 -16.89
CA TYR A 14 -4.94 -8.32 -17.35
C TYR A 14 -3.57 -8.15 -18.00
N ASP A 15 -3.26 -6.95 -18.50
CA ASP A 15 -1.99 -6.59 -19.11
C ASP A 15 -1.77 -5.07 -19.02
N THR A 16 -0.63 -4.59 -19.50
CA THR A 16 -0.32 -3.18 -19.71
C THR A 16 -0.04 -2.88 -21.17
N VAL A 17 -0.19 -1.62 -21.54
CA VAL A 17 0.27 -1.12 -22.84
C VAL A 17 1.13 0.12 -22.63
N THR A 18 2.22 0.23 -23.38
CA THR A 18 3.08 1.42 -23.36
C THR A 18 3.19 1.95 -24.78
N VAL A 19 2.96 3.26 -24.93
CA VAL A 19 3.18 3.99 -26.17
C VAL A 19 4.25 5.05 -25.94
N GLN A 20 5.03 5.33 -26.97
CA GLN A 20 6.05 6.37 -26.93
C GLN A 20 5.92 7.23 -28.18
N GLY A 21 5.94 8.55 -28.00
CA GLY A 21 5.78 9.48 -29.11
C GLY A 21 5.64 10.92 -28.63
N PHE A 22 5.57 11.83 -29.59
CA PHE A 22 5.25 13.23 -29.35
C PHE A 22 3.74 13.41 -29.40
N TYR A 23 3.15 13.89 -28.29
CA TYR A 23 1.71 14.13 -28.18
C TYR A 23 1.49 15.58 -27.77
N ARG A 24 0.71 16.32 -28.56
CA ARG A 24 0.45 17.76 -28.35
C ARG A 24 -0.67 18.01 -27.35
N SER A 25 -1.49 17.01 -27.09
CA SER A 25 -2.67 17.14 -26.23
C SER A 25 -3.04 15.81 -25.59
N GLN A 26 -3.82 15.86 -24.51
CA GLN A 26 -4.33 14.67 -23.84
C GLN A 26 -5.23 13.80 -24.76
N PRO A 27 -6.08 14.35 -25.63
CA PRO A 27 -6.82 13.55 -26.62
C PRO A 27 -5.91 12.71 -27.54
N GLU A 28 -4.76 13.24 -27.99
CA GLU A 28 -3.81 12.47 -28.81
C GLU A 28 -3.21 11.30 -28.03
N VAL A 29 -2.91 11.50 -26.75
CA VAL A 29 -2.46 10.43 -25.85
C VAL A 29 -3.55 9.35 -25.73
N ASN A 30 -4.79 9.77 -25.50
CA ASN A 30 -5.92 8.88 -25.32
C ASN A 30 -6.21 8.06 -26.58
N ASP A 31 -6.10 8.64 -27.77
CA ASP A 31 -6.28 7.93 -29.03
C ASP A 31 -5.16 6.91 -29.27
N ALA A 32 -3.90 7.28 -29.00
CA ALA A 32 -2.75 6.39 -29.16
C ALA A 32 -2.85 5.18 -28.22
N ILE A 33 -3.15 5.41 -26.94
CA ILE A 33 -3.39 4.35 -25.96
C ILE A 33 -4.62 3.53 -26.37
N THR A 34 -5.72 4.16 -26.78
CA THR A 34 -6.94 3.45 -27.21
C THR A 34 -6.62 2.47 -28.35
N LYS A 35 -5.87 2.91 -29.36
CA LYS A 35 -5.48 2.06 -30.49
C LYS A 35 -4.61 0.89 -30.04
N ALA A 36 -3.61 1.16 -29.20
CA ALA A 36 -2.69 0.14 -28.70
C ALA A 36 -3.40 -0.86 -27.76
N ALA A 37 -4.31 -0.38 -26.92
CA ALA A 37 -5.12 -1.21 -26.02
C ALA A 37 -6.10 -2.10 -26.81
N LYS A 38 -6.79 -1.54 -27.81
CA LYS A 38 -7.68 -2.32 -28.71
C LYS A 38 -6.93 -3.40 -29.47
N ALA A 39 -5.71 -3.13 -29.93
CA ALA A 39 -4.86 -4.13 -30.59
C ALA A 39 -4.54 -5.33 -29.67
N LYS A 40 -4.54 -5.12 -28.35
CA LYS A 40 -4.40 -6.16 -27.32
C LYS A 40 -5.74 -6.76 -26.83
N GLY A 41 -6.86 -6.41 -27.47
CA GLY A 41 -8.19 -6.90 -27.10
C GLY A 41 -8.81 -6.21 -25.87
N ALA A 42 -8.32 -5.05 -25.47
CA ALA A 42 -8.84 -4.34 -24.31
C ALA A 42 -10.19 -3.68 -24.58
N TYR A 43 -11.09 -3.77 -23.62
CA TYR A 43 -12.35 -3.01 -23.60
C TYR A 43 -12.11 -1.58 -23.08
N ALA A 44 -11.33 -1.47 -22.01
CA ALA A 44 -11.03 -0.22 -21.36
C ALA A 44 -9.55 -0.13 -20.93
N PHE A 45 -9.10 1.07 -20.61
CA PHE A 45 -7.74 1.32 -20.12
C PHE A 45 -7.73 2.42 -19.06
N PHE A 46 -6.65 2.51 -18.29
CA PHE A 46 -6.39 3.61 -17.35
C PHE A 46 -4.92 4.01 -17.44
N ILE A 47 -4.64 5.30 -17.66
CA ILE A 47 -3.25 5.79 -17.77
C ILE A 47 -2.65 5.86 -16.37
N VAL A 48 -1.59 5.09 -16.15
CA VAL A 48 -0.93 4.98 -14.84
C VAL A 48 0.36 5.76 -14.75
N ARG A 49 0.95 6.08 -15.90
CA ARG A 49 2.23 6.77 -15.96
C ARG A 49 2.35 7.52 -17.28
N GLN A 50 2.68 8.79 -17.18
CA GLN A 50 3.01 9.64 -18.31
C GLN A 50 4.25 10.43 -17.93
N VAL A 51 5.35 10.19 -18.64
CA VAL A 51 6.62 10.89 -18.39
C VAL A 51 7.23 11.37 -19.68
N ASP A 52 7.99 12.45 -19.59
CA ASP A 52 8.86 12.88 -20.67
C ASP A 52 10.02 11.88 -20.81
N ALA A 53 10.11 11.27 -21.99
CA ALA A 53 11.16 10.34 -22.35
C ALA A 53 12.47 11.05 -22.68
N ASN A 54 12.42 12.33 -23.04
CA ASN A 54 13.57 13.20 -23.29
C ASN A 54 13.17 14.68 -23.16
N GLN A 55 14.17 15.58 -23.24
CA GLN A 55 13.97 17.04 -23.21
C GLN A 55 13.28 17.61 -24.47
N GLY A 56 12.92 16.77 -25.45
CA GLY A 56 12.31 17.19 -26.72
C GLY A 56 10.79 17.04 -26.77
N GLY A 57 10.13 16.80 -25.64
CA GLY A 57 8.67 16.63 -25.55
C GLY A 57 8.15 15.27 -26.03
N ASN A 58 9.03 14.29 -26.31
CA ASN A 58 8.57 12.91 -26.48
C ASN A 58 8.16 12.37 -25.13
N GLN A 59 6.97 11.79 -25.07
CA GLN A 59 6.43 11.18 -23.87
C GLN A 59 6.41 9.66 -23.99
N ARG A 60 6.56 8.99 -22.85
CA ARG A 60 6.32 7.56 -22.67
C ARG A 60 5.14 7.41 -21.74
N ILE A 61 4.03 6.91 -22.27
CA ILE A 61 2.79 6.71 -21.54
C ILE A 61 2.54 5.22 -21.38
N THR A 62 2.28 4.79 -20.15
CA THR A 62 1.90 3.43 -19.79
C THR A 62 0.49 3.44 -19.23
N ALA A 63 -0.34 2.52 -19.72
CA ALA A 63 -1.71 2.32 -19.26
C ALA A 63 -1.96 0.86 -18.88
N TYR A 64 -2.83 0.65 -17.92
CA TYR A 64 -3.40 -0.66 -17.60
C TYR A 64 -4.57 -0.93 -18.53
N ILE A 65 -4.71 -2.18 -18.96
CA ILE A 65 -5.77 -2.58 -19.87
C ILE A 65 -6.67 -3.65 -19.26
N TYR A 66 -7.96 -3.52 -19.53
CA TYR A 66 -9.04 -4.26 -18.89
C TYR A 66 -9.90 -4.96 -19.94
N LYS A 67 -10.31 -6.20 -19.66
CA LYS A 67 -11.33 -6.89 -20.46
C LYS A 67 -12.71 -6.32 -20.14
N LYS A 68 -13.70 -6.65 -20.98
CA LYS A 68 -15.10 -6.24 -20.76
C LYS A 68 -15.68 -6.90 -19.49
N ASP A 69 -15.23 -8.10 -19.21
CA ASP A 69 -15.55 -8.96 -18.07
C ASP A 69 -14.41 -8.96 -17.03
N ALA A 70 -13.63 -7.88 -16.94
CA ALA A 70 -12.55 -7.78 -15.96
C ALA A 70 -13.09 -8.07 -14.55
N GLU A 71 -12.43 -9.01 -13.87
CA GLU A 71 -12.79 -9.37 -12.51
C GLU A 71 -12.65 -8.16 -11.59
N LYS A 72 -13.56 -8.05 -10.61
CA LYS A 72 -13.43 -7.02 -9.60
C LYS A 72 -12.22 -7.34 -8.72
N ARG A 73 -11.38 -6.34 -8.50
CA ARG A 73 -10.35 -6.41 -7.47
C ARG A 73 -11.04 -6.54 -6.14
N VAL A 74 -10.64 -7.56 -5.40
CA VAL A 74 -10.82 -7.52 -3.95
C VAL A 74 -9.86 -6.43 -3.47
N LEU A 75 -10.40 -5.34 -2.96
CA LEU A 75 -9.64 -4.29 -2.32
C LEU A 75 -9.88 -4.44 -0.83
N GLN A 76 -8.81 -4.68 -0.08
CA GLN A 76 -8.90 -4.77 1.36
C GLN A 76 -8.73 -3.39 1.99
N SER A 77 -9.42 -3.19 3.12
CA SER A 77 -9.25 -1.97 3.90
C SER A 77 -7.80 -1.86 4.41
N PRO A 78 -7.18 -0.67 4.42
CA PRO A 78 -5.91 -0.45 5.10
C PRO A 78 -6.01 -0.72 6.60
N ASP A 79 -7.23 -0.71 7.15
CA ASP A 79 -7.54 -0.97 8.55
C ASP A 79 -7.72 -2.46 8.88
N ALA A 80 -7.49 -3.36 7.92
CA ALA A 80 -7.64 -4.79 8.16
C ALA A 80 -6.58 -5.33 9.15
N ILE A 81 -6.97 -6.22 10.06
CA ILE A 81 -6.10 -6.83 11.07
C ILE A 81 -5.13 -7.82 10.38
N PRO A 82 -3.81 -7.79 10.61
CA PRO A 82 -2.89 -8.72 9.96
C PRO A 82 -3.29 -10.17 10.22
N ALA A 83 -3.38 -10.99 9.16
CA ALA A 83 -3.83 -12.39 9.27
C ALA A 83 -2.98 -13.27 10.17
N ASP A 84 -1.67 -13.02 10.22
CA ASP A 84 -0.72 -13.79 11.04
C ASP A 84 -0.61 -13.26 12.49
N SER A 85 -1.29 -12.16 12.81
CA SER A 85 -1.40 -11.67 14.18
C SER A 85 -2.30 -12.57 15.03
N GLU A 86 -2.18 -12.47 16.35
CA GLU A 86 -3.07 -13.17 17.27
C GLU A 86 -4.54 -12.75 17.10
N ALA A 87 -4.78 -11.45 16.94
CA ALA A 87 -6.11 -10.90 16.69
C ALA A 87 -6.70 -11.37 15.35
N GLY A 88 -5.88 -11.45 14.30
CA GLY A 88 -6.29 -12.00 13.00
C GLY A 88 -6.72 -13.46 13.11
N ARG A 89 -5.91 -14.29 13.78
CA ARG A 89 -6.24 -15.71 14.02
C ARG A 89 -7.50 -15.89 14.88
N ALA A 90 -7.67 -15.07 15.92
CA ALA A 90 -8.86 -15.09 16.77
C ALA A 90 -10.12 -14.67 16.01
N ALA A 91 -10.02 -13.64 15.17
CA ALA A 91 -11.12 -13.16 14.33
C ALA A 91 -11.51 -14.19 13.25
N LEU A 92 -10.54 -14.86 12.63
CA LEU A 92 -10.79 -15.98 11.71
C LEU A 92 -11.47 -17.16 12.42
N ALA A 93 -11.03 -17.51 13.64
CA ALA A 93 -11.64 -18.59 14.42
C ALA A 93 -13.08 -18.27 14.86
N LYS A 94 -13.38 -16.99 15.16
CA LYS A 94 -14.73 -16.53 15.51
C LYS A 94 -15.68 -16.52 14.30
N GLY A 95 -15.14 -16.39 13.09
CA GLY A 95 -15.91 -16.37 11.85
C GLY A 95 -16.83 -15.14 11.70
N GLY A 96 -17.63 -15.14 10.64
CA GLY A 96 -18.63 -14.09 10.39
C GLY A 96 -18.02 -12.70 10.15
N GLU A 97 -18.63 -11.67 10.74
CA GLU A 97 -18.20 -10.27 10.58
C GLU A 97 -16.78 -10.00 11.10
N ALA A 98 -16.30 -10.74 12.10
CA ALA A 98 -14.94 -10.54 12.63
C ALA A 98 -13.87 -10.97 11.61
N ALA A 99 -14.11 -12.09 10.91
CA ALA A 99 -13.19 -12.60 9.89
C ALA A 99 -13.08 -11.65 8.68
N LYS A 100 -14.11 -10.84 8.39
CA LYS A 100 -14.09 -9.84 7.30
C LYS A 100 -13.12 -8.68 7.56
N ASN A 101 -12.79 -8.44 8.83
CA ASN A 101 -11.83 -7.41 9.21
C ASN A 101 -10.38 -7.89 9.17
N VAL A 102 -10.14 -9.18 8.88
CA VAL A 102 -8.79 -9.74 8.80
C VAL A 102 -8.22 -9.51 7.40
N GLU A 103 -6.98 -9.06 7.35
CA GLU A 103 -6.21 -8.86 6.13
C GLU A 103 -6.19 -10.16 5.33
N ILE A 104 -6.56 -10.10 4.06
CA ILE A 104 -6.54 -11.26 3.18
C ILE A 104 -5.17 -11.27 2.50
N PRO A 105 -4.29 -12.25 2.79
CA PRO A 105 -2.96 -12.29 2.20
C PRO A 105 -3.01 -12.29 0.67
N GLY A 106 -2.24 -11.40 0.04
CA GLY A 106 -2.19 -11.26 -1.42
C GLY A 106 -3.23 -10.30 -2.01
N VAL A 107 -4.12 -9.73 -1.20
CA VAL A 107 -5.12 -8.74 -1.65
C VAL A 107 -4.55 -7.32 -1.55
N ALA A 108 -4.85 -6.46 -2.52
CA ALA A 108 -4.33 -5.09 -2.52
C ALA A 108 -5.08 -4.21 -1.51
N THR A 109 -4.35 -3.41 -0.71
CA THR A 109 -4.94 -2.41 0.20
C THR A 109 -5.34 -1.15 -0.56
N THR A 110 -6.45 -0.49 -0.17
CA THR A 110 -6.84 0.80 -0.78
C THR A 110 -5.83 1.93 -0.51
N ALA A 111 -4.91 1.78 0.46
CA ALA A 111 -3.81 2.73 0.66
C ALA A 111 -2.76 2.70 -0.49
N ALA A 112 -2.51 1.54 -1.12
CA ALA A 112 -1.60 1.43 -2.28
C ALA A 112 -2.13 2.13 -3.54
N VAL A 113 -3.44 2.39 -3.56
CA VAL A 113 -4.14 3.13 -4.61
C VAL A 113 -3.83 4.65 -4.55
N GLY A 114 -3.16 5.11 -3.48
CA GLY A 114 -2.77 6.51 -3.26
C GLY A 114 -1.33 6.90 -3.61
N SER A 115 -0.39 5.94 -3.75
CA SER A 115 1.03 6.25 -3.96
C SER A 115 1.39 6.31 -5.45
N GLY A 116 1.22 7.50 -6.05
CA GLY A 116 1.89 7.91 -7.29
C GLY A 116 1.21 7.55 -8.62
N THR A 117 0.38 6.51 -8.70
CA THR A 117 -0.28 6.08 -9.97
C THR A 117 -1.78 5.85 -9.86
N GLY A 118 -2.40 6.04 -8.70
CA GLY A 118 -3.85 5.98 -8.55
C GLY A 118 -4.51 4.60 -8.64
N VAL A 119 -3.79 3.53 -9.03
CA VAL A 119 -4.32 2.14 -9.15
C VAL A 119 -3.30 1.05 -8.72
N GLY A 120 -2.16 1.42 -8.13
CA GLY A 120 -1.04 0.51 -7.80
C GLY A 120 -0.12 0.20 -9.00
N ARG A 121 0.96 -0.57 -8.83
CA ARG A 121 1.79 -1.08 -9.94
C ARG A 121 1.17 -2.35 -10.54
N PHE A 122 1.37 -2.63 -11.83
CA PHE A 122 0.70 -3.76 -12.53
C PHE A 122 0.91 -5.12 -11.83
N PHE A 123 2.14 -5.42 -11.42
CA PHE A 123 2.44 -6.64 -10.65
C PHE A 123 1.87 -6.61 -9.22
N GLU A 124 1.59 -5.43 -8.68
CA GLU A 124 0.85 -5.27 -7.41
C GLU A 124 -0.67 -5.41 -7.63
N THR A 125 -1.15 -5.32 -8.86
CA THR A 125 -2.57 -5.48 -9.17
C THR A 125 -2.98 -6.94 -9.42
N GLN A 126 -2.02 -7.84 -9.70
CA GLN A 126 -2.26 -9.27 -9.98
C GLN A 126 -2.10 -10.16 -8.74
N SER A 127 -2.65 -9.70 -7.60
CA SER A 127 -2.30 -10.11 -6.23
C SER A 127 -0.96 -9.53 -5.76
N SER A 128 -1.04 -8.58 -4.83
CA SER A 128 0.11 -7.95 -4.19
C SER A 128 0.26 -8.45 -2.77
N LYS A 129 1.50 -8.80 -2.41
CA LYS A 129 2.00 -8.65 -1.04
C LYS A 129 2.25 -7.15 -0.77
N GLY A 130 1.19 -6.35 -0.78
CA GLY A 130 1.23 -4.91 -0.49
C GLY A 130 1.31 -4.72 1.02
N GLY A 131 2.52 -4.76 1.57
CA GLY A 131 2.75 -4.70 3.01
C GLY A 131 2.56 -3.30 3.60
N ARG A 132 2.29 -3.29 4.91
CA ARG A 132 2.32 -2.12 5.78
C ARG A 132 3.73 -1.54 5.87
N TYR A 133 3.91 -0.43 6.60
CA TYR A 133 5.24 0.12 6.85
C TYR A 133 6.08 -0.88 7.66
N THR A 134 6.86 -1.70 6.96
CA THR A 134 7.74 -2.71 7.53
C THR A 134 9.13 -2.15 7.74
N VAL A 135 9.61 -2.14 8.99
CA VAL A 135 11.01 -1.91 9.30
C VAL A 135 11.75 -3.24 9.25
N THR A 136 12.80 -3.31 8.44
CA THR A 136 13.72 -4.46 8.42
C THR A 136 14.97 -4.13 9.24
N LEU A 137 15.22 -4.91 10.28
CA LEU A 137 16.40 -4.78 11.14
C LEU A 137 17.61 -5.52 10.53
N PRO A 138 18.85 -5.17 10.94
CA PRO A 138 20.07 -5.78 10.38
C PRO A 138 20.17 -7.30 10.55
N ASN A 139 19.47 -7.86 11.53
CA ASN A 139 19.39 -9.30 11.78
C ASN A 139 18.31 -10.01 10.91
N GLY A 140 17.71 -9.30 9.96
CA GLY A 140 16.63 -9.80 9.09
C GLY A 140 15.24 -9.81 9.74
N THR A 141 15.12 -9.43 11.02
CA THR A 141 13.82 -9.33 11.68
C THR A 141 12.99 -8.20 11.05
N LYS A 142 11.74 -8.50 10.72
CA LYS A 142 10.78 -7.53 10.19
C LYS A 142 9.77 -7.19 11.29
N VAL A 143 9.54 -5.89 11.49
CA VAL A 143 8.51 -5.40 12.42
C VAL A 143 7.68 -4.35 11.70
N GLU A 144 6.37 -4.45 11.80
CA GLU A 144 5.44 -3.61 11.04
C GLU A 144 4.73 -2.61 11.94
N GLU A 145 4.64 -1.36 11.48
CA GLU A 145 3.81 -0.35 12.13
C GLU A 145 2.36 -0.51 11.67
N VAL A 146 1.45 -0.64 12.63
CA VAL A 146 0.00 -0.72 12.36
C VAL A 146 -0.67 0.61 12.64
N ASN A 147 -1.76 0.91 11.92
CA ASN A 147 -2.52 2.13 12.13
C ASN A 147 -3.41 2.04 13.38
N LYS A 148 -3.98 3.17 13.80
CA LYS A 148 -4.79 3.26 15.03
C LYS A 148 -6.02 2.35 15.01
N VAL A 149 -6.69 2.22 13.86
CA VAL A 149 -7.91 1.41 13.74
C VAL A 149 -7.59 -0.06 13.93
N THR A 150 -6.52 -0.53 13.30
CA THR A 150 -6.04 -1.90 13.46
C THR A 150 -5.51 -2.16 14.86
N ALA A 151 -4.73 -1.22 15.41
CA ALA A 151 -4.21 -1.29 16.77
C ALA A 151 -5.33 -1.46 17.80
N ALA A 152 -6.45 -0.75 17.64
CA ALA A 152 -7.62 -0.84 18.52
C ALA A 152 -8.33 -2.21 18.44
N GLN A 153 -8.12 -2.97 17.37
CA GLN A 153 -8.66 -4.32 17.18
C GLN A 153 -7.68 -5.41 17.63
N MET A 154 -6.46 -5.05 18.00
CA MET A 154 -5.43 -5.94 18.50
C MET A 154 -5.28 -5.79 20.02
N VAL A 155 -4.89 -6.87 20.70
CA VAL A 155 -4.57 -6.81 22.14
C VAL A 155 -3.07 -6.64 22.28
N PRO A 156 -2.58 -5.52 22.87
CA PRO A 156 -1.16 -5.36 23.10
C PRO A 156 -0.70 -6.31 24.21
N PHE A 157 0.43 -6.98 23.99
CA PHE A 157 1.02 -7.86 25.02
C PHE A 157 1.99 -7.11 25.93
N ASP A 158 2.53 -5.98 25.47
CA ASP A 158 3.50 -5.15 26.18
C ASP A 158 3.49 -3.74 25.57
N ASN A 159 4.17 -2.80 26.20
CA ASN A 159 4.44 -1.47 25.67
C ASN A 159 5.93 -1.11 25.81
N ILE A 160 6.35 -0.09 25.06
CA ILE A 160 7.66 0.51 25.18
C ILE A 160 7.52 2.02 25.30
N GLN A 161 8.36 2.61 26.15
CA GLN A 161 8.55 4.04 26.22
C GLN A 161 10.03 4.35 26.20
N PHE A 162 10.43 5.30 25.38
CA PHE A 162 11.82 5.73 25.30
C PHE A 162 11.94 7.18 24.82
N THR A 163 13.01 7.83 25.24
CA THR A 163 13.32 9.22 24.89
C THR A 163 14.62 9.25 24.09
N GLY A 164 14.69 10.13 23.09
CA GLY A 164 15.92 10.38 22.36
C GLY A 164 15.83 11.58 21.46
N ASN A 165 16.97 11.96 20.88
CA ASN A 165 17.02 12.96 19.83
C ASN A 165 16.88 12.24 18.48
N TYR A 166 15.78 12.50 17.78
CA TYR A 166 15.49 11.89 16.48
C TYR A 166 15.23 12.99 15.46
N GLY A 167 15.95 12.97 14.33
CA GLY A 167 15.88 14.01 13.31
C GLY A 167 14.69 13.88 12.37
N ASN A 168 14.05 12.71 12.32
CA ASN A 168 12.91 12.42 11.44
C ASN A 168 12.11 11.21 11.92
N MET A 169 10.93 11.01 11.32
CA MET A 169 10.03 9.89 11.63
C MET A 169 10.64 8.52 11.29
N THR A 170 11.47 8.41 10.25
CA THR A 170 12.12 7.15 9.87
C THR A 170 13.03 6.62 10.98
N GLU A 171 13.78 7.51 11.63
CA GLU A 171 14.60 7.18 12.79
C GLU A 171 13.73 6.75 13.98
N ILE A 172 12.63 7.45 14.24
CA ILE A 172 11.67 7.08 15.29
C ILE A 172 11.11 5.69 15.05
N SER A 173 10.61 5.41 13.84
CA SER A 173 10.06 4.10 13.45
C SER A 173 11.12 3.01 13.56
N TYR A 174 12.36 3.26 13.10
CA TYR A 174 13.45 2.28 13.24
C TYR A 174 13.79 1.97 14.69
N GLN A 175 13.86 2.99 15.55
CA GLN A 175 14.17 2.85 16.96
C GLN A 175 13.04 2.17 17.75
N THR A 176 11.79 2.45 17.38
CA THR A 176 10.59 1.77 17.91
C THR A 176 10.62 0.30 17.50
N ALA A 177 10.77 0.00 16.21
CA ALA A 177 10.85 -1.35 15.67
C ALA A 177 12.00 -2.16 16.28
N LYS A 178 13.19 -1.57 16.46
CA LYS A 178 14.34 -2.22 17.10
C LYS A 178 14.03 -2.64 18.53
N ARG A 179 13.32 -1.81 19.30
CA ARG A 179 12.92 -2.12 20.68
C ARG A 179 11.76 -3.12 20.73
N ALA A 180 10.80 -2.98 19.82
CA ALA A 180 9.69 -3.90 19.63
C ALA A 180 10.20 -5.32 19.32
N ALA A 181 11.14 -5.47 18.38
CA ALA A 181 11.75 -6.74 18.03
C ALA A 181 12.48 -7.40 19.22
N LYS A 182 13.19 -6.61 20.04
CA LYS A 182 13.86 -7.12 21.25
C LYS A 182 12.89 -7.74 22.25
N LYS A 183 11.66 -7.23 22.30
CA LYS A 183 10.56 -7.79 23.12
C LYS A 183 9.76 -8.87 22.38
N GLY A 184 10.19 -9.26 21.17
CA GLY A 184 9.53 -10.28 20.36
C GLY A 184 8.18 -9.85 19.81
N ALA A 185 8.01 -8.55 19.52
CA ALA A 185 6.85 -8.03 18.82
C ALA A 185 7.04 -8.14 17.30
N LYS A 186 5.97 -8.51 16.58
CA LYS A 186 5.92 -8.41 15.12
C LYS A 186 5.31 -7.11 14.64
N TYR A 187 4.45 -6.52 15.48
CA TYR A 187 3.70 -5.32 15.18
C TYR A 187 3.87 -4.30 16.30
N TYR A 188 3.82 -3.01 15.96
CA TYR A 188 3.73 -1.95 16.95
C TYR A 188 2.82 -0.82 16.48
N HIS A 189 2.30 -0.06 17.44
CA HIS A 189 1.57 1.18 17.18
C HIS A 189 2.11 2.28 18.10
N ILE A 190 2.56 3.39 17.53
CA ILE A 190 2.99 4.54 18.32
C ILE A 190 1.74 5.21 18.92
N THR A 191 1.58 5.08 20.24
CA THR A 191 0.43 5.63 20.97
C THR A 191 0.64 7.08 21.38
N ARG A 192 1.89 7.49 21.60
CA ARG A 192 2.21 8.86 22.00
C ARG A 192 3.57 9.29 21.48
N GLN A 193 3.61 10.53 21.00
CA GLN A 193 4.86 11.24 20.70
C GLN A 193 4.80 12.59 21.40
N TRP A 194 5.79 12.86 22.24
CA TRP A 194 5.85 14.08 23.03
C TRP A 194 7.21 14.72 22.89
N GLN A 195 7.27 15.90 22.27
CA GLN A 195 8.51 16.65 22.14
C GLN A 195 8.83 17.36 23.46
N GLU A 196 10.03 17.10 23.98
CA GLU A 196 10.54 17.69 25.21
C GLU A 196 11.37 18.96 24.94
N ARG A 197 11.62 19.72 26.00
CA ARG A 197 12.48 20.91 25.92
C ARG A 197 13.91 20.48 25.56
N GLY A 198 14.47 21.10 24.52
CA GLY A 198 15.83 20.78 24.03
C GLY A 198 15.90 19.84 22.82
N GLY A 199 14.79 19.58 22.13
CA GLY A 199 14.79 18.83 20.87
C GLY A 199 14.74 17.31 21.01
N ASN A 200 14.66 16.79 22.23
CA ASN A 200 14.39 15.38 22.48
C ASN A 200 12.89 15.08 22.28
N ILE A 201 12.56 13.84 21.93
CA ILE A 201 11.19 13.37 21.81
C ILE A 201 11.04 12.06 22.58
N THR A 202 9.97 11.98 23.36
CA THR A 202 9.54 10.79 24.08
C THR A 202 8.48 10.07 23.27
N ILE A 203 8.74 8.81 22.97
CA ILE A 203 7.89 7.94 22.16
C ILE A 203 7.35 6.83 23.06
N SER A 204 6.04 6.60 22.99
CA SER A 204 5.37 5.45 23.57
C SER A 204 4.74 4.63 22.46
N ALA A 205 4.92 3.32 22.49
CA ALA A 205 4.33 2.42 21.52
C ALA A 205 3.83 1.13 22.19
N ASP A 206 2.66 0.69 21.75
CA ASP A 206 2.09 -0.60 22.11
C ASP A 206 2.66 -1.69 21.19
N LEU A 207 2.87 -2.87 21.75
CA LEU A 207 3.50 -4.01 21.07
C LEU A 207 2.51 -5.16 20.89
N TYR A 208 2.51 -5.75 19.69
CA TYR A 208 1.62 -6.84 19.34
C TYR A 208 2.37 -8.02 18.69
N LYS A 209 1.78 -9.21 18.81
CA LYS A 209 2.31 -10.48 18.29
C LYS A 209 1.91 -10.75 16.86
#